data_AF-A0A7Y3IFB5-F1
#
_entry.id   AF-A0A7Y3IFB5-F1
#
_cell.length_a   1.000
_cell.length_b   1.000
_cell.length_c   1.000
_cell.angle_alpha   90.00
_cell.angle_beta   90.00
_cell.angle_gamma   90.00
#
_symmetry.space_group_name_H-M   'P 1'
#
loop_
_entity.id
_entity.type
_entity.pdbx_description
1 polymer ?
#
loop_
_entity_poly.entity_id
_entity_poly.type
_entity_poly.pdbx_seq_one_letter_code
_entity_poly.pdbx_strand_id
1 'polypeptide(L)'
;MVHGLTSELRQALGELADLAQEMAANDLAPMERYAEWALEAVTGGGKLIFCGNGGSAADAQHLAAEYVVRMEADRRALPALALTTDSSVLTAQANDHGYEHVFARQVEALAGPKDLLVLHSTSGNSPNLLLAAEAARAKGVRTVALLAKGGGALAERVDAAIVVPTDTTSRAQELHLTLGHAVCRFVEGRITAETAQSGRSRRIPEELQALRAREKTQTLFYRGLAARAEADGDGALVDRFNDLHADEQHHLSRLTARLLELGESPAELSRDMPTLPPPERWEEEARDREATEVAAYEAALAACTDDEETSRILAEILESENQHLAHLGGKWMPA
;
A
#
# COMPACT_ATOMS: atom_id res chain seq x y z
N MET A 1 21.46 -40.72 25.28
CA MET A 1 20.04 -40.31 25.39
C MET A 1 19.97 -39.10 26.30
N VAL A 2 19.54 -37.95 25.78
CA VAL A 2 19.42 -36.69 26.53
C VAL A 2 18.25 -36.82 27.51
N HIS A 3 18.50 -37.42 28.68
CA HIS A 3 17.52 -37.43 29.77
C HIS A 3 17.38 -36.00 30.29
N GLY A 4 16.16 -35.47 30.36
CA GLY A 4 15.87 -34.13 30.88
C GLY A 4 15.51 -33.06 29.85
N LEU A 5 15.83 -33.25 28.57
CA LEU A 5 15.55 -32.24 27.53
C LEU A 5 14.05 -31.90 27.44
N THR A 6 13.18 -32.91 27.46
CA THR A 6 11.72 -32.68 27.37
C THR A 6 11.19 -31.91 28.57
N SER A 7 11.73 -32.14 29.79
CA SER A 7 11.35 -31.36 30.97
C SER A 7 11.85 -29.93 30.90
N GLU A 8 13.09 -29.71 30.46
CA GLU A 8 13.66 -28.37 30.28
C GLU A 8 12.87 -27.56 29.24
N LEU A 9 12.53 -28.16 28.10
CA LEU A 9 11.71 -27.52 27.07
C LEU A 9 10.32 -27.16 27.59
N ARG A 10 9.66 -28.07 28.32
CA ARG A 10 8.35 -27.77 28.92
C ARG A 10 8.43 -26.66 29.94
N GLN A 11 9.47 -26.64 30.77
CA GLN A 11 9.69 -25.59 31.74
C GLN A 11 9.89 -24.24 31.04
N ALA A 12 10.78 -24.17 30.05
CA ALA A 12 11.02 -22.94 29.31
C ALA A 12 9.74 -22.43 28.62
N LEU A 13 8.94 -23.29 27.99
CA LEU A 13 7.69 -22.88 27.37
C LEU A 13 6.65 -22.43 28.42
N GLY A 14 6.58 -23.12 29.56
CA GLY A 14 5.70 -22.76 30.67
C GLY A 14 6.04 -21.39 31.26
N GLU A 15 7.32 -21.14 31.55
CA GLU A 15 7.80 -19.85 32.08
C GLU A 15 7.49 -18.69 31.14
N LEU A 16 7.64 -18.88 29.83
CA LEU A 16 7.26 -17.85 28.85
C LEU A 16 5.74 -17.62 28.83
N ALA A 17 4.95 -18.69 28.88
CA ALA A 17 3.49 -18.59 28.90
C ALA A 17 2.98 -17.86 30.15
N ASP A 18 3.51 -18.20 31.32
CA ASP A 18 3.16 -17.55 32.59
C ASP A 18 3.53 -16.07 32.57
N LEU A 19 4.73 -15.73 32.07
CA LEU A 19 5.17 -14.35 31.94
C LEU A 19 4.31 -13.56 30.94
N ALA A 20 3.88 -14.17 29.84
CA ALA A 20 2.98 -13.54 28.88
C ALA A 20 1.60 -13.25 29.51
N GLN A 21 1.09 -14.16 30.34
CA GLN A 21 -0.16 -13.94 31.10
C GLN A 21 -0.01 -12.81 32.11
N GLU A 22 1.12 -12.76 32.83
CA GLU A 22 1.40 -11.67 33.77
C GLU A 22 1.50 -10.31 33.05
N MET A 23 2.22 -10.26 31.92
CA MET A 23 2.30 -9.05 31.11
C MET A 23 0.93 -8.60 30.59
N ALA A 24 0.07 -9.52 30.18
CA ALA A 24 -1.29 -9.22 29.71
C ALA A 24 -2.22 -8.70 30.80
N ALA A 25 -1.94 -8.99 32.08
CA ALA A 25 -2.70 -8.51 33.22
C ALA A 25 -2.25 -7.11 33.71
N ASN A 26 -1.10 -6.61 33.23
CA ASN A 26 -0.58 -5.28 33.57
C ASN A 26 -1.31 -4.15 32.83
N ASP A 27 -1.05 -2.91 33.23
CA ASP A 27 -1.49 -1.73 32.49
C ASP A 27 -0.82 -1.68 31.11
N LEU A 28 -1.64 -1.72 30.05
CA LEU A 28 -1.20 -1.70 28.66
C LEU A 28 -1.26 -0.29 28.04
N ALA A 29 -1.58 0.77 28.79
CA ALA A 29 -1.59 2.13 28.27
C ALA A 29 -0.26 2.57 27.59
N PRO A 30 0.95 2.16 28.05
CA PRO A 30 2.18 2.39 27.29
C PRO A 30 2.23 1.66 25.94
N MET A 31 1.66 0.45 25.86
CA MET A 31 1.58 -0.32 24.60
C MET A 31 0.59 0.30 23.62
N GLU A 32 -0.55 0.79 24.10
CA GLU A 32 -1.53 1.52 23.28
C GLU A 32 -0.91 2.77 22.67
N ARG A 33 -0.22 3.57 23.49
CA ARG A 33 0.53 4.75 23.01
C ARG A 33 1.59 4.40 21.98
N TYR A 34 2.32 3.29 22.18
CA TYR A 34 3.28 2.83 21.18
C TYR A 34 2.59 2.52 19.84
N ALA A 35 1.48 1.78 19.87
CA ALA A 35 0.73 1.44 18.67
C ALA A 35 0.18 2.68 17.94
N GLU A 36 -0.39 3.62 18.67
CA GLU A 36 -0.93 4.88 18.15
C GLU A 36 0.18 5.74 17.53
N TRP A 37 1.27 6.00 18.25
CA TRP A 37 2.38 6.80 17.73
C TRP A 37 3.08 6.13 16.57
N ALA A 38 3.13 4.80 16.54
CA ALA A 38 3.70 4.10 15.41
C ALA A 38 2.84 4.29 14.15
N LEU A 39 1.52 4.19 14.28
CA LEU A 39 0.58 4.48 13.19
C LEU A 39 0.68 5.95 12.74
N GLU A 40 0.66 6.88 13.68
CA GLU A 40 0.81 8.33 13.40
C GLU A 40 2.11 8.65 12.66
N ALA A 41 3.23 8.05 13.04
CA ALA A 41 4.51 8.28 12.37
C ALA A 41 4.45 7.85 10.90
N VAL A 42 4.01 6.61 10.61
CA VAL A 42 4.02 6.06 9.24
C VAL A 42 2.92 6.61 8.32
N THR A 43 1.89 7.22 8.89
CA THR A 43 0.80 7.90 8.16
C THR A 43 1.03 9.41 8.04
N GLY A 44 1.68 10.03 9.03
CA GLY A 44 1.95 11.46 9.11
C GLY A 44 3.21 11.96 8.39
N GLY A 45 3.87 11.06 7.64
CA GLY A 45 5.11 11.34 6.90
C GLY A 45 6.39 11.33 7.75
N GLY A 46 6.33 10.73 8.94
CA GLY A 46 7.50 10.36 9.74
C GLY A 46 7.93 8.92 9.49
N LYS A 47 8.81 8.41 10.35
CA LYS A 47 9.30 7.03 10.31
C LYS A 47 9.53 6.43 11.70
N LEU A 48 9.58 5.10 11.73
CA LEU A 48 10.00 4.36 12.92
C LEU A 48 11.52 4.17 12.93
N ILE A 49 12.15 4.43 14.06
CA ILE A 49 13.60 4.28 14.24
C ILE A 49 13.84 3.33 15.40
N PHE A 50 14.52 2.21 15.17
CA PHE A 50 14.76 1.18 16.17
C PHE A 50 16.24 1.13 16.59
N CYS A 51 16.51 0.95 17.88
CA CYS A 51 17.87 0.70 18.38
C CYS A 51 17.88 -0.21 19.61
N GLY A 52 18.99 -0.91 19.83
CA GLY A 52 19.14 -1.89 20.91
C GLY A 52 20.51 -2.55 20.86
N ASN A 53 20.86 -3.35 21.88
CA ASN A 53 22.15 -4.05 21.98
C ASN A 53 21.97 -5.57 21.94
N GLY A 54 22.89 -6.30 21.30
CA GLY A 54 22.90 -7.77 21.29
C GLY A 54 21.64 -8.36 20.67
N GLY A 55 20.95 -9.27 21.36
CA GLY A 55 19.66 -9.82 20.89
C GLY A 55 18.62 -8.73 20.62
N SER A 56 18.62 -7.66 21.41
CA SER A 56 17.75 -6.50 21.19
C SER A 56 18.12 -5.70 19.93
N ALA A 57 19.37 -5.79 19.46
CA ALA A 57 19.77 -5.23 18.16
C ALA A 57 19.23 -6.07 16.99
N ALA A 58 19.14 -7.39 17.18
CA ALA A 58 18.50 -8.30 16.22
C ALA A 58 16.99 -8.03 16.13
N ASP A 59 16.32 -7.85 17.27
CA ASP A 59 14.90 -7.47 17.30
C ASP A 59 14.66 -6.11 16.62
N ALA A 60 15.54 -5.13 16.85
CA ALA A 60 15.45 -3.81 16.22
C ALA A 60 15.47 -3.87 14.68
N GLN A 61 16.43 -4.62 14.11
CA GLN A 61 16.49 -4.78 12.64
C GLN A 61 15.38 -5.69 12.11
N HIS A 62 14.95 -6.69 12.88
CA HIS A 62 13.83 -7.57 12.51
C HIS A 62 12.54 -6.75 12.38
N LEU A 63 12.18 -5.99 13.43
CA LEU A 63 10.99 -5.17 13.41
C LEU A 63 11.03 -4.09 12.32
N ALA A 64 12.17 -3.44 12.11
CA ALA A 64 12.31 -2.49 11.00
C ALA A 64 12.01 -3.15 9.64
N ALA A 65 12.47 -4.38 9.42
CA ALA A 65 12.20 -5.12 8.19
C ALA A 65 10.72 -5.46 8.01
N GLU A 66 9.99 -5.79 9.09
CA GLU A 66 8.54 -6.05 9.03
C GLU A 66 7.78 -4.83 8.51
N TYR A 67 8.15 -3.61 8.90
CA TYR A 67 7.55 -2.38 8.37
C TYR A 67 7.94 -2.10 6.91
N VAL A 68 9.21 -2.26 6.57
CA VAL A 68 9.70 -1.94 5.21
C VAL A 68 9.19 -2.93 4.17
N VAL A 69 9.20 -4.22 4.49
CA VAL A 69 8.79 -5.30 3.58
C VAL A 69 7.30 -5.57 3.77
N ARG A 70 6.94 -6.42 4.75
CA ARG A 70 5.58 -6.70 5.24
C ARG A 70 5.66 -7.74 6.35
N MET A 71 4.64 -7.77 7.21
CA MET A 71 4.47 -8.84 8.20
C MET A 71 3.61 -9.97 7.65
N GLU A 72 2.30 -9.74 7.49
CA GLU A 72 1.34 -10.74 7.03
C GLU A 72 0.67 -10.29 5.72
N ALA A 73 0.21 -9.04 5.65
CA ALA A 73 -0.56 -8.51 4.53
C ALA A 73 0.30 -7.91 3.42
N ASP A 74 -0.18 -8.02 2.17
CA ASP A 74 0.44 -7.33 1.04
C ASP A 74 -0.03 -5.87 1.02
N ARG A 75 0.89 -4.95 1.33
CA ARG A 75 0.63 -3.52 1.49
C ARG A 75 1.84 -2.70 1.02
N ARG A 76 1.65 -1.38 0.92
CA ARG A 76 2.76 -0.46 0.65
C ARG A 76 3.87 -0.60 1.71
N ALA A 77 5.11 -0.33 1.32
CA ALA A 77 6.23 -0.19 2.25
C ALA A 77 5.97 0.93 3.26
N LEU A 78 6.35 0.69 4.53
CA LEU A 78 6.26 1.67 5.59
C LEU A 78 7.66 2.12 6.02
N PRO A 79 7.87 3.42 6.27
CA PRO A 79 9.19 3.95 6.55
C PRO A 79 9.66 3.52 7.95
N ALA A 80 10.67 2.67 7.99
CA ALA A 80 11.33 2.25 9.22
C ALA A 80 12.83 2.01 8.98
N LEU A 81 13.64 2.19 10.02
CA LEU A 81 15.07 1.91 9.98
C LEU A 81 15.59 1.45 11.34
N ALA A 82 16.63 0.61 11.33
CA ALA A 82 17.34 0.19 12.53
C ALA A 82 18.73 0.81 12.56
N LEU A 83 19.11 1.42 13.70
CA LEU A 83 20.40 2.07 13.90
C LEU A 83 21.56 1.08 14.15
N THR A 84 21.27 -0.22 14.02
CA THR A 84 22.14 -1.33 14.42
C THR A 84 22.82 -2.02 13.23
N THR A 85 22.54 -1.59 11.99
CA THR A 85 22.89 -2.33 10.78
C THR A 85 24.07 -1.73 10.01
N ASP A 86 24.23 -0.41 10.02
CA ASP A 86 25.37 0.24 9.35
C ASP A 86 26.64 0.09 10.19
N SER A 87 27.40 -0.96 9.87
CA SER A 87 28.65 -1.27 10.56
C SER A 87 29.69 -0.17 10.43
N SER A 88 29.69 0.61 9.34
CA SER A 88 30.63 1.71 9.17
C SER A 88 30.33 2.84 10.14
N VAL A 89 29.05 3.20 10.29
CA VAL A 89 28.62 4.22 11.26
C VAL A 89 28.88 3.76 12.70
N LEU A 90 28.51 2.51 13.03
CA LEU A 90 28.72 1.96 14.37
C LEU A 90 30.19 1.94 14.77
N THR A 91 31.07 1.44 13.89
CA THR A 91 32.49 1.29 14.19
C THR A 91 33.23 2.62 14.19
N ALA A 92 32.92 3.54 13.27
CA ALA A 92 33.50 4.88 13.25
C ALA A 92 33.09 5.66 14.51
N GLN A 93 31.81 5.68 14.85
CA GLN A 93 31.32 6.39 16.04
C GLN A 93 31.91 5.80 17.33
N ALA A 94 31.98 4.47 17.43
CA ALA A 94 32.57 3.82 18.59
C ALA A 94 34.07 4.12 18.74
N ASN A 95 34.82 4.14 17.63
CA ASN A 95 36.25 4.43 17.61
C ASN A 95 36.57 5.89 17.95
N ASP A 96 35.83 6.83 17.35
CA ASP A 96 36.17 8.24 17.39
C ASP A 96 35.57 8.95 18.61
N HIS A 97 34.43 8.47 19.10
CA HIS A 97 33.64 9.14 20.13
C HIS A 97 33.17 8.24 21.28
N GLY A 98 33.46 6.94 21.23
CA GLY A 98 33.02 5.99 22.26
C GLY A 98 31.72 5.25 21.90
N TYR A 99 31.63 4.00 22.34
CA TYR A 99 30.50 3.11 22.01
C TYR A 99 29.17 3.62 22.57
N GLU A 100 29.19 4.38 23.67
CA GLU A 100 28.03 5.05 24.24
C GLU A 100 27.38 6.06 23.28
N HIS A 101 28.08 6.57 22.27
CA HIS A 101 27.50 7.56 21.36
C HIS A 101 26.94 6.97 20.05
N VAL A 102 27.04 5.65 19.84
CA VAL A 102 26.73 4.97 18.55
C VAL A 102 25.31 5.21 18.03
N PHE A 103 24.33 5.32 18.93
CA PHE A 103 22.94 5.59 18.55
C PHE A 103 22.60 7.07 18.59
N ALA A 104 23.08 7.81 19.60
CA ALA A 104 22.82 9.23 19.75
C ALA A 104 23.21 10.03 18.50
N ARG A 105 24.39 9.75 17.91
CA ARG A 105 24.85 10.42 16.69
C ARG A 105 23.93 10.19 15.49
N GLN A 106 23.40 8.98 15.38
CA GLN A 106 22.47 8.65 14.31
C GLN A 106 21.09 9.29 14.53
N VAL A 107 20.61 9.37 15.78
CA VAL A 107 19.37 10.11 16.11
C VAL A 107 19.52 11.60 15.77
N GLU A 108 20.66 12.20 16.09
CA GLU A 108 20.99 13.58 15.73
C GLU A 108 20.93 13.83 14.21
N ALA A 109 21.37 12.86 13.41
CA ALA A 109 21.39 12.98 11.96
C ALA A 109 20.03 12.65 11.30
N LEU A 110 19.36 11.59 11.76
CA LEU A 110 18.29 10.94 11.00
C LEU A 110 16.88 11.20 11.54
N ALA A 111 16.73 11.47 12.84
CA ALA A 111 15.41 11.61 13.47
C ALA A 111 14.82 13.03 13.29
N GLY A 112 13.50 13.16 13.37
CA GLY A 112 12.80 14.45 13.36
C GLY A 112 11.49 14.40 14.16
N PRO A 113 10.81 15.54 14.38
CA PRO A 113 9.67 15.63 15.30
C PRO A 113 8.44 14.76 14.96
N LYS A 114 8.37 14.25 13.72
CA LYS A 114 7.31 13.34 13.26
C LYS A 114 7.67 11.86 13.41
N ASP A 115 8.91 11.56 13.77
CA ASP A 115 9.40 10.21 13.90
C ASP A 115 9.13 9.66 15.30
N LEU A 116 9.22 8.34 15.41
CA LEU A 116 9.19 7.62 16.68
C LEU A 116 10.50 6.85 16.86
N LEU A 117 11.20 7.10 17.97
CA LEU A 117 12.35 6.30 18.38
C LEU A 117 11.89 5.19 19.34
N VAL A 118 12.18 3.93 18.97
CA VAL A 118 11.90 2.73 19.76
C VAL A 118 13.22 2.16 20.28
N LEU A 119 13.40 2.13 21.60
CA LEU A 119 14.60 1.66 22.27
C LEU A 119 14.36 0.29 22.90
N HIS A 120 15.18 -0.70 22.56
CA HIS A 120 15.13 -2.04 23.15
C HIS A 120 16.25 -2.22 24.17
N SER A 121 15.89 -2.36 25.46
CA SER A 121 16.87 -2.57 26.53
C SER A 121 16.33 -3.49 27.63
N THR A 122 16.87 -4.70 27.74
CA THR A 122 16.48 -5.61 28.83
C THR A 122 16.95 -5.17 30.22
N SER A 123 17.87 -4.20 30.32
CA SER A 123 18.34 -3.64 31.59
C SER A 123 17.88 -2.21 31.87
N GLY A 124 17.51 -1.47 30.82
CA GLY A 124 17.21 -0.03 30.93
C GLY A 124 18.40 0.85 31.35
N ASN A 125 19.62 0.32 31.38
CA ASN A 125 20.79 1.01 31.90
C ASN A 125 21.95 1.10 30.88
N SER A 126 21.70 0.76 29.62
CA SER A 126 22.74 0.82 28.57
C SER A 126 23.07 2.29 28.25
N PRO A 127 24.32 2.76 28.43
CA PRO A 127 24.67 4.17 28.22
C PRO A 127 24.32 4.68 26.82
N ASN A 128 24.49 3.84 25.80
CA ASN A 128 24.16 4.21 24.43
C ASN A 128 22.68 4.44 24.14
N LEU A 129 21.79 3.78 24.88
CA LEU A 129 20.35 4.00 24.76
C LEU A 129 19.90 5.21 25.60
N LEU A 130 20.55 5.45 26.74
CA LEU A 130 20.31 6.67 27.53
C LEU A 130 20.64 7.92 26.71
N LEU A 131 21.82 7.95 26.08
CA LEU A 131 22.23 9.07 25.21
C LEU A 131 21.35 9.20 23.96
N ALA A 132 20.86 8.08 23.40
CA ALA A 132 19.92 8.13 22.28
C ALA A 132 18.57 8.76 22.66
N ALA A 133 18.03 8.42 23.84
CA ALA A 133 16.81 9.03 24.36
C ALA A 133 17.00 10.54 24.63
N GLU A 134 18.16 10.93 25.17
CA GLU A 134 18.50 12.34 25.38
C GLU A 134 18.59 13.13 24.05
N ALA A 135 19.22 12.55 23.02
CA ALA A 135 19.28 13.12 21.68
C ALA A 135 17.88 13.24 21.03
N ALA A 136 17.02 12.24 21.21
CA ALA A 136 15.64 12.26 20.73
C ALA A 136 14.83 13.39 21.39
N ARG A 137 14.92 13.51 22.71
CA ARG A 137 14.26 14.59 23.47
C ARG A 137 14.71 15.97 22.99
N ALA A 138 16.01 16.16 22.77
CA ALA A 138 16.55 17.43 22.26
C ALA A 138 15.99 17.81 20.87
N LYS A 139 15.52 16.84 20.09
CA LYS A 139 14.94 17.03 18.76
C LYS A 139 13.40 17.00 18.74
N GLY A 140 12.76 16.86 19.91
CA GLY A 140 11.31 16.71 19.99
C GLY A 140 10.78 15.42 19.35
N VAL A 141 11.61 14.38 19.28
CA VAL A 141 11.24 13.05 18.77
C VAL A 141 10.57 12.29 19.91
N ARG A 142 9.40 11.68 19.64
CA ARG A 142 8.74 10.81 20.63
C ARG A 142 9.54 9.52 20.85
N THR A 143 9.49 9.00 22.06
CA THR A 143 10.30 7.86 22.49
C THR A 143 9.47 6.79 23.17
N VAL A 144 9.69 5.54 22.77
CA VAL A 144 9.14 4.34 23.43
C VAL A 144 10.32 3.45 23.82
N ALA A 145 10.30 2.88 25.02
CA ALA A 145 11.27 1.85 25.40
C ALA A 145 10.60 0.52 25.76
N LEU A 146 11.11 -0.56 25.18
CA LEU A 146 10.85 -1.93 25.58
C LEU A 146 11.91 -2.36 26.59
N LEU A 147 11.47 -2.60 27.83
CA LEU A 147 12.31 -2.72 29.01
C LEU A 147 12.01 -4.01 29.80
N ALA A 148 12.88 -4.32 30.75
CA ALA A 148 12.69 -5.34 31.78
C ALA A 148 13.45 -4.93 33.05
N LYS A 149 13.57 -5.81 34.06
CA LYS A 149 14.38 -5.55 35.29
C LYS A 149 14.00 -4.24 36.01
N GLY A 150 12.71 -3.93 36.05
CA GLY A 150 12.20 -2.70 36.66
C GLY A 150 12.46 -1.42 35.85
N GLY A 151 12.89 -1.51 34.60
CA GLY A 151 12.96 -0.37 33.67
C GLY A 151 14.26 0.42 33.67
N GLY A 152 15.03 0.37 34.76
CA GLY A 152 16.31 1.06 34.88
C GLY A 152 16.21 2.58 34.68
N ALA A 153 17.35 3.21 34.40
CA ALA A 153 17.44 4.65 34.20
C ALA A 153 16.69 5.15 32.94
N LEU A 154 16.47 4.27 31.96
CA LEU A 154 15.83 4.62 30.69
C LEU A 154 14.31 4.83 30.83
N ALA A 155 13.65 4.15 31.78
CA ALA A 155 12.21 4.32 32.00
C ALA A 155 11.80 5.77 32.28
N GLU A 156 12.64 6.52 33.02
CA GLU A 156 12.41 7.93 33.37
C GLU A 156 12.85 8.92 32.28
N ARG A 157 13.39 8.42 31.17
CA ARG A 157 13.95 9.25 30.08
C ARG A 157 13.16 9.14 28.77
N VAL A 158 12.11 8.33 28.75
CA VAL A 158 11.27 8.11 27.57
C VAL A 158 9.83 8.49 27.82
N ASP A 159 9.09 8.77 26.75
CA ASP A 159 7.69 9.19 26.83
C ASP A 159 6.74 8.02 27.16
N ALA A 160 7.10 6.80 26.73
CA ALA A 160 6.40 5.57 27.08
C ALA A 160 7.38 4.44 27.42
N ALA A 161 7.31 3.94 28.65
CA ALA A 161 8.12 2.83 29.13
C ALA A 161 7.24 1.58 29.26
N ILE A 162 7.59 0.53 28.52
CA ILE A 162 6.94 -0.79 28.56
C ILE A 162 7.87 -1.73 29.29
N VAL A 163 7.59 -2.04 30.55
CA VAL A 163 8.46 -2.86 31.40
C VAL A 163 7.90 -4.27 31.51
N VAL A 164 8.57 -5.23 30.89
CA VAL A 164 8.25 -6.65 31.04
C VAL A 164 8.62 -7.10 32.46
N PRO A 165 7.72 -7.78 33.20
CA PRO A 165 7.91 -8.13 34.62
C PRO A 165 8.85 -9.35 34.78
N THR A 166 10.08 -9.24 34.28
CA THR A 166 11.08 -10.31 34.38
C THR A 166 12.47 -9.76 34.62
N ASP A 167 13.28 -10.53 35.35
CA ASP A 167 14.72 -10.32 35.48
C ASP A 167 15.54 -11.18 34.50
N THR A 168 14.88 -12.02 33.71
CA THR A 168 15.54 -12.92 32.76
C THR A 168 15.65 -12.26 31.39
N THR A 169 16.88 -12.01 30.93
CA THR A 169 17.15 -11.32 29.65
C THR A 169 16.51 -12.02 28.45
N SER A 170 16.58 -13.36 28.35
CA SER A 170 16.00 -14.11 27.23
C SER A 170 14.47 -13.99 27.19
N ARG A 171 13.81 -14.12 28.35
CA ARG A 171 12.36 -13.93 28.48
C ARG A 171 11.91 -12.52 28.13
N ALA A 172 12.70 -11.52 28.54
CA ALA A 172 12.46 -10.13 28.16
C ALA A 172 12.52 -9.95 26.64
N GLN A 173 13.53 -10.51 25.97
CA GLN A 173 13.68 -10.43 24.50
C GLN A 173 12.51 -11.10 23.77
N GLU A 174 12.09 -12.29 24.21
CA GLU A 174 10.95 -12.99 23.61
C GLU A 174 9.65 -12.20 23.71
N LEU A 175 9.41 -11.54 24.85
CA LEU A 175 8.25 -10.67 24.99
C LEU A 175 8.42 -9.33 24.26
N HIS A 176 9.62 -8.74 24.20
CA HIS A 176 9.87 -7.54 23.39
C HIS A 176 9.53 -7.79 21.93
N LEU A 177 9.94 -8.93 21.38
CA LEU A 177 9.61 -9.32 20.01
C LEU A 177 8.10 -9.55 19.84
N THR A 178 7.47 -10.28 20.77
CA THR A 178 6.02 -10.53 20.74
C THR A 178 5.20 -9.23 20.76
N LEU A 179 5.57 -8.28 21.62
CA LEU A 179 4.93 -6.97 21.74
C LEU A 179 5.18 -6.12 20.48
N GLY A 180 6.40 -6.16 19.92
CA GLY A 180 6.73 -5.52 18.65
C GLY A 180 5.90 -6.04 17.48
N HIS A 181 5.71 -7.37 17.38
CA HIS A 181 4.83 -7.99 16.39
C HIS A 181 3.37 -7.60 16.56
N ALA A 182 2.88 -7.51 17.80
CA ALA A 182 1.51 -7.08 18.06
C ALA A 182 1.25 -5.65 17.55
N VAL A 183 2.20 -4.74 17.77
CA VAL A 183 2.14 -3.36 17.27
C VAL A 183 2.24 -3.31 15.75
N CYS A 184 3.17 -4.07 15.15
CA CYS A 184 3.29 -4.16 13.70
C CYS A 184 1.98 -4.65 13.05
N ARG A 185 1.37 -5.71 13.60
CA ARG A 185 0.08 -6.23 13.13
C ARG A 185 -1.04 -5.20 13.26
N PHE A 186 -1.08 -4.46 14.36
CA PHE A 186 -2.05 -3.37 14.55
C PHE A 186 -1.90 -2.30 13.46
N VAL A 187 -0.68 -1.79 13.25
CA VAL A 187 -0.41 -0.77 12.23
C VAL A 187 -0.76 -1.29 10.84
N GLU A 188 -0.33 -2.50 10.50
CA GLU A 188 -0.61 -3.13 9.20
C GLU A 188 -2.12 -3.32 8.95
N GLY A 189 -2.87 -3.74 9.97
CA GLY A 189 -4.33 -3.86 9.91
C GLY A 189 -5.02 -2.52 9.64
N ARG A 190 -4.48 -1.41 10.17
CA ARG A 190 -5.02 -0.06 9.91
C ARG A 190 -4.70 0.42 8.51
N ILE A 191 -3.46 0.26 8.05
CA ILE A 191 -3.04 0.63 6.69
C ILE A 191 -3.82 -0.15 5.62
N THR A 192 -4.03 -1.45 5.83
CA THR A 192 -4.80 -2.28 4.89
C THR A 192 -6.28 -1.95 4.90
N ALA A 193 -6.88 -1.68 6.06
CA ALA A 193 -8.27 -1.25 6.16
C ALA A 193 -8.51 0.12 5.49
N GLU A 194 -7.59 1.08 5.66
CA GLU A 194 -7.63 2.37 4.95
C GLU A 194 -7.51 2.19 3.44
N THR A 195 -6.63 1.30 2.99
CA THR A 195 -6.49 0.96 1.56
C THR A 195 -7.77 0.31 1.02
N ALA A 196 -8.40 -0.59 1.79
CA ALA A 196 -9.65 -1.23 1.40
C ALA A 196 -10.85 -0.27 1.41
N GLN A 197 -10.88 0.72 2.32
CA GLN A 197 -11.91 1.76 2.37
C GLN A 197 -11.73 2.78 1.25
N SER A 198 -10.49 3.20 0.97
CA SER A 198 -10.14 4.02 -0.20
C SER A 198 -10.43 3.25 -1.51
N GLY A 199 -10.23 1.94 -1.50
CA GLY A 199 -10.58 1.04 -2.60
C GLY A 199 -12.08 0.78 -2.75
N ARG A 200 -12.90 0.99 -1.71
CA ARG A 200 -14.37 0.94 -1.84
C ARG A 200 -14.97 2.17 -2.51
N SER A 201 -14.20 3.25 -2.67
CA SER A 201 -14.52 4.35 -3.61
C SER A 201 -14.17 4.01 -5.07
N ARG A 202 -13.45 2.89 -5.35
CA ARG A 202 -13.17 2.42 -6.71
C ARG A 202 -14.33 1.60 -7.29
N ARG A 203 -15.46 2.24 -7.59
CA ARG A 203 -16.48 1.67 -8.51
C ARG A 203 -15.98 1.58 -9.97
N ILE A 204 -14.86 2.24 -10.24
CA ILE A 204 -14.28 2.51 -11.55
C ILE A 204 -13.77 1.26 -12.31
N PRO A 205 -13.17 0.20 -11.69
CA PRO A 205 -12.63 -0.92 -12.47
C PRO A 205 -13.69 -1.73 -13.23
N GLU A 206 -14.84 -2.02 -12.62
CA GLU A 206 -15.93 -2.74 -13.31
C GLU A 206 -16.56 -1.88 -14.42
N GLU A 207 -16.76 -0.59 -14.16
CA GLU A 207 -17.33 0.37 -15.12
C GLU A 207 -16.38 0.58 -16.32
N LEU A 208 -15.08 0.76 -16.09
CA LEU A 208 -14.07 0.86 -17.16
C LEU A 208 -13.93 -0.44 -17.96
N GLN A 209 -14.01 -1.60 -17.30
CA GLN A 209 -14.00 -2.89 -18.00
C GLN A 209 -15.24 -3.03 -18.91
N ALA A 210 -16.41 -2.56 -18.46
CA ALA A 210 -17.62 -2.56 -19.26
C ALA A 210 -17.53 -1.60 -20.46
N LEU A 211 -17.04 -0.37 -20.27
CA LEU A 211 -16.77 0.57 -21.36
C LEU A 211 -15.78 -0.01 -22.37
N ARG A 212 -14.66 -0.57 -21.90
CA ARG A 212 -13.68 -1.22 -22.79
C ARG A 212 -14.29 -2.36 -23.61
N ALA A 213 -15.19 -3.15 -23.03
CA ALA A 213 -15.86 -4.22 -23.75
C ALA A 213 -16.82 -3.69 -24.84
N ARG A 214 -17.44 -2.55 -24.59
CA ARG A 214 -18.30 -1.85 -25.56
C ARG A 214 -17.50 -1.33 -26.75
N GLU A 215 -16.42 -0.58 -26.49
CA GLU A 215 -15.47 -0.10 -27.49
C GLU A 215 -14.96 -1.20 -28.41
N LYS A 216 -14.62 -2.36 -27.82
CA LYS A 216 -14.19 -3.52 -28.59
C LYS A 216 -15.30 -4.05 -29.51
N THR A 217 -16.55 -3.99 -29.07
CA THR A 217 -17.69 -4.43 -29.88
C THR A 217 -18.01 -3.41 -30.98
N GLN A 218 -17.92 -2.12 -30.69
CA GLN A 218 -18.11 -1.01 -31.64
C GLN A 218 -17.06 -1.04 -32.76
N THR A 219 -15.79 -1.23 -32.39
CA THR A 219 -14.67 -1.48 -33.31
C THR A 219 -15.01 -2.57 -34.34
N LEU A 220 -15.52 -3.72 -33.87
CA LEU A 220 -15.80 -4.87 -34.73
C LEU A 220 -17.00 -4.60 -35.65
N PHE A 221 -17.97 -3.83 -35.17
CA PHE A 221 -19.12 -3.40 -35.95
C PHE A 221 -18.69 -2.54 -37.15
N TYR A 222 -17.92 -1.46 -36.93
CA TYR A 222 -17.46 -0.60 -38.03
C TYR A 222 -16.48 -1.31 -38.97
N ARG A 223 -15.64 -2.22 -38.47
CA ARG A 223 -14.81 -3.08 -39.32
C ARG A 223 -15.65 -3.98 -40.23
N GLY A 224 -16.75 -4.52 -39.72
CA GLY A 224 -17.69 -5.33 -40.50
C GLY A 224 -18.40 -4.52 -41.59
N LEU A 225 -18.77 -3.28 -41.28
CA LEU A 225 -19.36 -2.35 -42.25
C LEU A 225 -18.38 -1.93 -43.35
N ALA A 226 -17.12 -1.64 -43.00
CA ALA A 226 -16.07 -1.34 -43.98
C ALA A 226 -15.88 -2.49 -44.97
N ALA A 227 -15.77 -3.72 -44.48
CA ALA A 227 -15.62 -4.92 -45.32
C ALA A 227 -16.83 -5.14 -46.25
N ARG A 228 -18.04 -4.81 -45.79
CA ARG A 228 -19.24 -4.89 -46.61
C ARG A 228 -19.25 -3.82 -47.70
N ALA A 229 -18.95 -2.58 -47.36
CA ALA A 229 -18.86 -1.48 -48.32
C ALA A 229 -17.81 -1.77 -49.41
N GLU A 230 -16.69 -2.39 -49.04
CA GLU A 230 -15.66 -2.84 -49.97
C GLU A 230 -16.20 -3.90 -50.95
N ALA A 231 -16.94 -4.89 -50.44
CA ALA A 231 -17.58 -5.91 -51.28
C ALA A 231 -18.65 -5.34 -52.24
N ASP A 232 -19.35 -4.29 -51.81
CA ASP A 232 -20.36 -3.58 -52.62
C ASP A 232 -19.74 -2.52 -53.56
N GLY A 233 -18.43 -2.24 -53.43
CA GLY A 233 -17.70 -1.29 -54.28
C GLY A 233 -17.92 0.20 -53.93
N ASP A 234 -18.43 0.51 -52.74
CA ASP A 234 -18.65 1.89 -52.28
C ASP A 234 -17.43 2.43 -51.51
N GLY A 235 -16.44 2.93 -52.25
CA GLY A 235 -15.22 3.48 -51.66
C GLY A 235 -15.46 4.64 -50.68
N ALA A 236 -16.52 5.43 -50.87
CA ALA A 236 -16.82 6.53 -49.97
C ALA A 236 -17.34 6.02 -48.61
N LEU A 237 -18.12 4.92 -48.58
CA LEU A 237 -18.49 4.26 -47.32
C LEU A 237 -17.31 3.52 -46.68
N VAL A 238 -16.41 2.91 -47.46
CA VAL A 238 -15.20 2.27 -46.93
C VAL A 238 -14.35 3.24 -46.14
N ASP A 239 -14.01 4.40 -46.73
CA ASP A 239 -13.19 5.41 -46.06
C ASP A 239 -13.84 5.88 -44.74
N ARG A 240 -15.15 6.14 -44.79
CA ARG A 240 -15.95 6.57 -43.64
C ARG A 240 -15.98 5.56 -42.49
N PHE A 241 -16.19 4.28 -42.80
CA PHE A 241 -16.21 3.24 -41.77
C PHE A 241 -14.82 2.96 -41.21
N ASN A 242 -13.77 3.14 -42.01
CA ASN A 242 -12.40 3.04 -41.52
C ASN A 242 -12.04 4.18 -40.56
N ASP A 243 -12.53 5.40 -40.82
CA ASP A 243 -12.34 6.53 -39.89
C ASP A 243 -13.03 6.26 -38.55
N LEU A 244 -14.32 5.85 -38.57
CA LEU A 244 -15.05 5.48 -37.35
C LEU A 244 -14.35 4.32 -36.62
N HIS A 245 -13.96 3.27 -37.34
CA HIS A 245 -13.20 2.16 -36.75
C HIS A 245 -11.89 2.59 -36.09
N ALA A 246 -11.18 3.56 -36.67
CA ALA A 246 -9.94 4.08 -36.11
C ALA A 246 -10.17 4.84 -34.79
N ASP A 247 -11.26 5.61 -34.71
CA ASP A 247 -11.65 6.33 -33.49
C ASP A 247 -12.02 5.35 -32.36
N GLU A 248 -12.84 4.33 -32.63
CA GLU A 248 -13.16 3.28 -31.64
C GLU A 248 -11.90 2.53 -31.15
N GLN A 249 -10.96 2.27 -32.07
CA GLN A 249 -9.68 1.67 -31.71
C GLN A 249 -8.84 2.57 -30.82
N HIS A 250 -8.91 3.88 -31.03
CA HIS A 250 -8.24 4.85 -30.18
C HIS A 250 -8.83 4.85 -28.78
N HIS A 251 -10.15 4.92 -28.64
CA HIS A 251 -10.85 4.84 -27.36
C HIS A 251 -10.54 3.53 -26.62
N LEU A 252 -10.66 2.39 -27.30
CA LEU A 252 -10.31 1.08 -26.76
C LEU A 252 -8.87 1.03 -26.20
N SER A 253 -7.93 1.60 -26.92
CA SER A 253 -6.51 1.63 -26.53
C SER A 253 -6.29 2.46 -25.27
N ARG A 254 -6.95 3.63 -25.19
CA ARG A 254 -6.88 4.52 -24.02
C ARG A 254 -7.45 3.89 -22.77
N LEU A 255 -8.63 3.26 -22.85
CA LEU A 255 -9.23 2.53 -21.73
C LEU A 255 -8.37 1.35 -21.30
N THR A 256 -7.78 0.62 -22.26
CA THR A 256 -6.89 -0.50 -21.98
C THR A 256 -5.64 -0.05 -21.23
N ALA A 257 -5.00 1.04 -21.68
CA ALA A 257 -3.85 1.62 -20.99
C ALA A 257 -4.21 2.03 -19.56
N ARG A 258 -5.37 2.68 -19.37
CA ARG A 258 -5.80 3.12 -18.04
C ARG A 258 -6.07 1.95 -17.10
N LEU A 259 -6.72 0.89 -17.57
CA LEU A 259 -6.93 -0.32 -16.76
C LEU A 259 -5.61 -0.96 -16.31
N LEU A 260 -4.60 -1.00 -17.19
CA LEU A 260 -3.27 -1.53 -16.84
C LEU A 260 -2.57 -0.67 -15.78
N GLU A 261 -2.66 0.66 -15.89
CA GLU A 261 -2.13 1.59 -14.87
C GLU A 261 -2.79 1.40 -13.51
N LEU A 262 -4.09 1.08 -13.50
CA LEU A 262 -4.86 0.79 -12.29
C LEU A 262 -4.58 -0.61 -11.71
N GLY A 263 -3.71 -1.41 -12.36
CA GLY A 263 -3.33 -2.74 -11.91
C GLY A 263 -4.31 -3.85 -12.29
N GLU A 264 -5.27 -3.55 -13.17
CA GLU A 264 -6.20 -4.54 -13.72
C GLU A 264 -5.56 -5.26 -14.90
N SER A 265 -5.77 -6.57 -14.99
CA SER A 265 -5.48 -7.34 -16.21
C SER A 265 -6.76 -7.38 -17.04
N PRO A 266 -6.85 -6.67 -18.18
CA PRO A 266 -8.05 -6.71 -19.01
C PRO A 266 -8.28 -8.16 -19.43
N ALA A 267 -9.42 -8.73 -19.07
CA ALA A 267 -9.78 -10.05 -19.55
C ALA A 267 -9.75 -10.03 -21.09
N GLU A 268 -8.91 -10.89 -21.67
CA GLU A 268 -8.98 -11.13 -23.10
C GLU A 268 -10.31 -11.84 -23.34
N LEU A 269 -11.29 -11.13 -23.89
CA LEU A 269 -12.27 -11.78 -24.77
C LEU A 269 -11.52 -12.24 -26.04
N SER A 270 -10.57 -13.16 -25.86
CA SER A 270 -10.00 -14.01 -26.89
C SER A 270 -11.03 -15.11 -27.17
N ARG A 271 -12.15 -14.71 -27.74
CA ARG A 271 -12.96 -15.60 -28.56
C ARG A 271 -13.19 -14.83 -29.84
N ASP A 272 -12.90 -15.46 -30.96
CA ASP A 272 -13.34 -15.02 -32.28
C ASP A 272 -14.83 -14.71 -32.17
N MET A 273 -15.14 -13.43 -31.98
CA MET A 273 -16.51 -12.96 -32.14
C MET A 273 -16.75 -13.04 -33.63
N PRO A 274 -17.72 -13.85 -34.09
CA PRO A 274 -18.00 -13.94 -35.51
C PRO A 274 -18.27 -12.54 -36.01
N THR A 275 -17.63 -12.16 -37.12
CA THR A 275 -18.05 -11.00 -37.91
C THR A 275 -19.49 -11.27 -38.33
N LEU A 276 -20.44 -10.72 -37.57
CA LEU A 276 -21.83 -10.76 -37.95
C LEU A 276 -21.95 -9.94 -39.24
N PRO A 277 -22.63 -10.46 -40.28
CA PRO A 277 -22.91 -9.64 -41.45
C PRO A 277 -23.66 -8.39 -40.96
N PRO A 278 -23.26 -7.19 -41.41
CA PRO A 278 -23.89 -5.97 -40.94
C PRO A 278 -25.40 -6.00 -41.27
N PRO A 279 -26.24 -5.38 -40.43
CA PRO A 279 -27.68 -5.37 -40.63
C PRO A 279 -28.02 -4.64 -41.92
N GLU A 280 -29.14 -5.01 -42.56
CA GLU A 280 -29.66 -4.27 -43.73
C GLU A 280 -29.99 -2.79 -43.40
N ARG A 281 -30.15 -2.45 -42.11
CA ARG A 281 -30.38 -1.11 -41.58
C ARG A 281 -29.26 -0.67 -40.64
N TRP A 282 -28.03 -0.68 -41.14
CA TRP A 282 -26.86 -0.36 -40.34
C TRP A 282 -26.87 1.09 -39.82
N GLU A 283 -27.55 2.03 -40.49
CA GLU A 283 -27.62 3.43 -40.07
C GLU A 283 -28.45 3.61 -38.78
N GLU A 284 -29.57 2.89 -38.67
CA GLU A 284 -30.42 2.90 -37.47
C GLU A 284 -29.66 2.25 -36.31
N GLU A 285 -28.98 1.13 -36.56
CA GLU A 285 -28.18 0.45 -35.55
C GLU A 285 -26.97 1.28 -35.10
N ALA A 286 -26.21 1.88 -36.03
CA ALA A 286 -25.08 2.74 -35.69
C ALA A 286 -25.51 3.86 -34.74
N ARG A 287 -26.62 4.56 -35.05
CA ARG A 287 -27.13 5.62 -34.18
C ARG A 287 -27.52 5.15 -32.78
N ASP A 288 -28.17 3.99 -32.68
CA ASP A 288 -28.57 3.44 -31.38
C ASP A 288 -27.36 3.05 -30.53
N ARG A 289 -26.32 2.51 -31.17
CA ARG A 289 -25.05 2.16 -30.51
C ARG A 289 -24.35 3.40 -29.98
N GLU A 290 -24.20 4.44 -30.79
CA GLU A 290 -23.59 5.72 -30.42
C GLU A 290 -24.36 6.41 -29.27
N ALA A 291 -25.69 6.44 -29.34
CA ALA A 291 -26.50 6.99 -28.27
C ALA A 291 -26.34 6.20 -26.96
N THR A 292 -26.19 4.88 -27.07
CA THR A 292 -25.93 4.00 -25.92
C THR A 292 -24.54 4.22 -25.34
N GLU A 293 -23.52 4.45 -26.16
CA GLU A 293 -22.16 4.76 -25.71
C GLU A 293 -22.10 6.11 -24.99
N VAL A 294 -22.67 7.18 -25.58
CA VAL A 294 -22.79 8.49 -24.93
C VAL A 294 -23.41 8.37 -23.54
N ALA A 295 -24.54 7.66 -23.41
CA ALA A 295 -25.20 7.46 -22.13
C ALA A 295 -24.34 6.65 -21.13
N ALA A 296 -23.57 5.66 -21.62
CA ALA A 296 -22.68 4.87 -20.78
C ALA A 296 -21.50 5.72 -20.26
N TYR A 297 -20.90 6.56 -21.12
CA TYR A 297 -19.83 7.47 -20.75
C TYR A 297 -20.29 8.58 -19.81
N GLU A 298 -21.47 9.16 -20.03
CA GLU A 298 -22.08 10.13 -19.09
C GLU A 298 -22.30 9.52 -17.70
N ALA A 299 -22.83 8.30 -17.64
CA ALA A 299 -23.05 7.60 -16.38
C ALA A 299 -21.73 7.27 -15.67
N ALA A 300 -20.71 6.80 -16.40
CA ALA A 300 -19.40 6.51 -15.85
C ALA A 300 -18.68 7.78 -15.36
N LEU A 301 -18.77 8.88 -16.12
CA LEU A 301 -18.19 10.16 -15.71
C LEU A 301 -18.87 10.73 -14.46
N ALA A 302 -20.19 10.60 -14.35
CA ALA A 302 -20.94 11.00 -13.16
C ALA A 302 -20.62 10.13 -11.93
N ALA A 303 -20.26 8.86 -12.13
CA ALA A 303 -19.84 7.95 -11.06
C ALA A 303 -18.37 8.12 -10.66
N CYS A 304 -17.52 8.64 -11.55
CA CYS A 304 -16.08 8.82 -11.37
C CYS A 304 -15.76 10.19 -10.75
N THR A 305 -15.85 10.31 -9.42
CA THR A 305 -15.59 11.58 -8.70
C THR A 305 -14.18 11.73 -8.13
N ASP A 306 -13.46 10.62 -7.94
CA ASP A 306 -12.26 10.56 -7.10
C ASP A 306 -10.97 10.23 -7.88
N ASP A 307 -11.03 10.11 -9.22
CA ASP A 307 -9.89 9.80 -10.09
C ASP A 307 -9.81 10.79 -11.28
N GLU A 308 -9.11 11.91 -11.08
CA GLU A 308 -8.98 13.00 -12.06
C GLU A 308 -8.49 12.53 -13.43
N GLU A 309 -7.57 11.56 -13.47
CA GLU A 309 -7.01 11.07 -14.72
C GLU A 309 -8.01 10.21 -15.49
N THR A 310 -8.73 9.32 -14.80
CA THR A 310 -9.82 8.56 -15.41
C THR A 310 -10.94 9.48 -15.87
N SER A 311 -11.37 10.45 -15.05
CA SER A 311 -12.42 11.42 -15.43
C SER A 311 -12.02 12.22 -16.68
N ARG A 312 -10.74 12.62 -16.79
CA ARG A 312 -10.22 13.28 -18.00
C ARG A 312 -10.32 12.38 -19.24
N ILE A 313 -9.89 11.11 -19.13
CA ILE A 313 -9.96 10.17 -20.26
C ILE A 313 -11.42 9.96 -20.71
N LEU A 314 -12.33 9.75 -19.76
CA LEU A 314 -13.75 9.56 -20.04
C LEU A 314 -14.38 10.81 -20.68
N ALA A 315 -14.03 12.01 -20.20
CA ALA A 315 -14.54 13.26 -20.76
C ALA A 315 -14.06 13.50 -22.20
N GLU A 316 -12.80 13.21 -22.51
CA GLU A 316 -12.26 13.34 -23.87
C GLU A 316 -12.89 12.33 -24.84
N ILE A 317 -13.14 11.09 -24.40
CA ILE A 317 -13.84 10.09 -25.22
C ILE A 317 -15.30 10.50 -25.43
N LEU A 318 -15.99 10.91 -24.37
CA LEU A 318 -17.37 11.40 -24.44
C LEU A 318 -17.53 12.57 -25.41
N GLU A 319 -16.54 13.46 -25.50
CA GLU A 319 -16.54 14.54 -26.51
C GLU A 319 -16.52 13.98 -27.94
N SER A 320 -15.71 12.95 -28.20
CA SER A 320 -15.65 12.27 -29.50
C SER A 320 -16.96 11.56 -29.84
N GLU A 321 -17.51 10.78 -28.92
CA GLU A 321 -18.79 10.06 -29.08
C GLU A 321 -19.95 11.03 -29.38
N ASN A 322 -19.99 12.19 -28.71
CA ASN A 322 -20.98 13.22 -28.99
C ASN A 322 -20.84 13.79 -30.42
N GLN A 323 -19.61 13.89 -30.93
CA GLN A 323 -19.38 14.31 -32.32
C GLN A 323 -19.85 13.24 -33.30
N HIS A 324 -19.57 11.96 -33.03
CA HIS A 324 -20.04 10.84 -33.86
C HIS A 324 -21.56 10.78 -33.92
N LEU A 325 -22.24 10.83 -32.76
CA LEU A 325 -23.71 10.85 -32.68
C LEU A 325 -24.32 12.04 -33.44
N ALA A 326 -23.73 13.23 -33.32
CA ALA A 326 -24.17 14.42 -34.05
C ALA A 326 -23.96 14.29 -35.57
N HIS A 327 -22.84 13.70 -35.99
CA HIS A 327 -22.55 13.47 -37.41
C HIS A 327 -23.51 12.43 -38.02
N LEU A 328 -23.75 11.32 -37.33
CA LEU A 328 -24.67 10.27 -37.74
C LEU A 328 -26.14 10.73 -37.70
N GLY A 329 -26.50 11.63 -36.79
CA GLY A 329 -27.81 12.31 -36.73
C GLY A 329 -28.00 13.45 -37.74
N GLY A 330 -26.92 13.95 -38.33
CA GLY A 330 -26.88 15.09 -39.26
C GLY A 330 -26.51 14.71 -40.70
N LYS A 331 -25.47 15.36 -41.26
CA LYS A 331 -24.99 15.30 -42.67
C LYS A 331 -24.81 13.89 -43.29
N TRP A 332 -24.91 12.82 -42.50
CA TRP A 332 -24.74 11.42 -42.91
C TRP A 332 -26.04 10.73 -43.35
N MET A 333 -27.21 11.32 -43.09
CA MET A 333 -28.46 10.89 -43.71
C MET A 333 -28.81 11.79 -44.89
N PRO A 334 -29.10 11.23 -46.09
CA PRO A 334 -29.90 11.99 -47.05
C PRO A 334 -31.26 12.29 -46.40
N ALA A 335 -31.73 13.53 -46.59
CA ALA A 335 -33.08 13.95 -46.24
C ALA A 335 -34.16 13.08 -46.92
#